data_AF-A0A1B1Y639-F1
#
_entry.id   AF-A0A1B1Y639-F1
#
_cell.length_a   1.000
_cell.length_b   1.000
_cell.length_c   1.000
_cell.angle_alpha   90.00
_cell.angle_beta   90.00
_cell.angle_gamma   90.00
#
_symmetry.space_group_name_H-M   'P 1'
#
loop_
_entity.id
_entity.type
_entity.pdbx_description
1 polymer ?
#
loop_
_entity_poly.entity_id
_entity_poly.type
_entity_poly.pdbx_seq_one_letter_code
_entity_poly.pdbx_strand_id
1 'polypeptide(L)'
;MPPNDIKTYQVSILQPAIDKETPVVCNLVAERMNHQTRLFHLDVNSVNCGENICEVVVVRMFWDELGRYISIDLEEGDELEKKEGIRFTKEDYKKLEEVLHNKNSELKTVFKDDLVTGDFVAHGDINVDAISGATSTVSPNETVEGAVWTCYTLWHWANGEIVSKIREITTNELSVAQLREAYLTNNDADYKVFAIEALLEKKAYDSVAFKAIKEQAVTGDYKVFKTALVYVENASKNNYYDGIKYLFDNGDFKKRVACLNSISQTNKGENTAYYNTLSRELSGFTYQEVEMVLSIFQRNNFISPVLLEELVDLLTSDDFLIARRAYWFLSYQEKELTRKQKKSIKKFKKKYSQRL
;
A
#
# COMPACT_ATOMS: atom_id res chain seq x y z
N MET A 1 8.37 -21.23 31.48
CA MET A 1 7.79 -20.22 30.56
C MET A 1 6.49 -19.74 31.18
N PRO A 2 6.22 -18.42 31.27
CA PRO A 2 4.87 -17.99 31.58
C PRO A 2 3.92 -18.59 30.51
N PRO A 3 2.69 -18.96 30.87
CA PRO A 3 1.74 -19.47 29.88
C PRO A 3 1.62 -18.47 28.74
N ASN A 4 1.69 -18.97 27.50
CA ASN A 4 1.39 -18.15 26.33
C ASN A 4 0.03 -17.49 26.58
N ASP A 5 -0.02 -16.16 26.47
CA ASP A 5 -1.28 -15.43 26.51
C ASP A 5 -2.03 -15.77 25.21
N ILE A 6 -3.01 -16.67 25.33
CA ILE A 6 -3.85 -17.13 24.22
C ILE A 6 -5.17 -16.36 24.28
N LYS A 7 -5.53 -15.72 23.17
CA LYS A 7 -6.81 -15.02 23.03
C LYS A 7 -7.54 -15.50 21.80
N THR A 8 -8.85 -15.66 21.91
CA THR A 8 -9.73 -16.01 20.79
C THR A 8 -10.58 -14.81 20.40
N TYR A 9 -10.63 -14.52 19.11
CA TYR A 9 -11.42 -13.47 18.50
C TYR A 9 -12.45 -14.10 17.59
N GLN A 10 -13.72 -13.80 17.84
CA GLN A 10 -14.77 -14.13 16.88
C GLN A 10 -14.72 -13.08 15.76
N VAL A 11 -14.43 -13.52 14.54
CA VAL A 11 -14.31 -12.67 13.37
C VAL A 11 -15.28 -13.11 12.29
N SER A 12 -15.78 -12.16 11.51
CA SER A 12 -16.67 -12.39 10.37
C SER A 12 -15.87 -12.14 9.10
N ILE A 13 -15.75 -13.14 8.22
CA ILE A 13 -14.82 -13.13 7.09
C ILE A 13 -15.56 -13.50 5.81
N LEU A 14 -15.54 -12.63 4.82
CA LEU A 14 -15.96 -12.93 3.46
C LEU A 14 -14.90 -13.81 2.80
N GLN A 15 -15.30 -15.03 2.44
CA GLN A 15 -14.45 -16.02 1.80
C GLN A 15 -15.09 -16.41 0.45
N PRO A 16 -14.64 -15.83 -0.68
CA PRO A 16 -15.18 -16.08 -2.01
C PRO A 16 -15.24 -17.54 -2.46
N ALA A 17 -14.38 -18.41 -1.91
CA ALA A 17 -14.42 -19.85 -2.17
C ALA A 17 -15.60 -20.56 -1.50
N ILE A 18 -16.15 -19.95 -0.45
CA ILE A 18 -17.32 -20.44 0.29
C ILE A 18 -18.59 -19.72 -0.18
N ASP A 19 -18.64 -18.40 -0.03
CA ASP A 19 -19.77 -17.55 -0.40
C ASP A 19 -19.27 -16.13 -0.71
N LYS A 20 -19.76 -15.53 -1.79
CA LYS A 20 -19.31 -14.21 -2.27
C LYS A 20 -19.97 -13.04 -1.53
N GLU A 21 -21.05 -13.28 -0.80
CA GLU A 21 -21.88 -12.25 -0.17
C GLU A 21 -22.01 -12.45 1.33
N THR A 22 -22.04 -13.70 1.80
CA THR A 22 -22.28 -14.04 3.19
C THR A 22 -20.97 -14.36 3.91
N PRO A 23 -20.56 -13.55 4.90
CA PRO A 23 -19.38 -13.84 5.70
C PRO A 23 -19.53 -15.11 6.55
N VAL A 24 -18.43 -15.83 6.72
CA VAL A 24 -18.31 -16.96 7.64
C VAL A 24 -17.80 -16.45 8.99
N VAL A 25 -18.41 -16.93 10.08
CA VAL A 25 -17.97 -16.62 11.44
C VAL A 25 -16.92 -17.64 11.87
N CYS A 26 -15.76 -17.15 12.28
CA CYS A 26 -14.59 -17.95 12.61
C CYS A 26 -14.03 -17.56 13.99
N ASN A 27 -13.40 -18.52 14.67
CA ASN A 27 -12.67 -18.29 15.93
C ASN A 27 -11.18 -18.17 15.61
N LEU A 28 -10.72 -16.96 15.34
CA LEU A 28 -9.31 -16.67 15.13
C LEU A 28 -8.59 -16.64 16.47
N VAL A 29 -7.57 -17.47 16.64
CA VAL A 29 -6.81 -17.54 17.89
C VAL A 29 -5.47 -16.83 17.70
N ALA A 30 -5.07 -16.03 18.69
CA ALA A 30 -3.81 -15.31 18.74
C ALA A 30 -3.01 -15.77 19.95
N GLU A 31 -1.80 -16.25 19.70
CA GLU A 31 -0.87 -16.71 20.71
C GLU A 31 0.32 -15.76 20.81
N ARG A 32 0.62 -15.31 22.02
CA ARG A 32 1.80 -14.48 22.27
C ARG A 32 3.07 -15.34 22.26
N MET A 33 3.91 -15.17 21.24
CA MET A 33 5.17 -15.91 21.09
C MET A 33 6.29 -15.31 21.95
N ASN A 34 6.33 -13.99 22.07
CA ASN A 34 7.27 -13.28 22.94
C ASN A 34 6.70 -11.91 23.35
N HIS A 35 7.52 -11.02 23.92
CA HIS A 35 7.04 -9.71 24.35
C HIS A 35 6.49 -8.81 23.23
N GLN A 36 6.81 -9.09 21.97
CA GLN A 36 6.56 -8.20 20.82
C GLN A 36 5.76 -8.84 19.68
N THR A 37 5.87 -10.15 19.46
CA THR A 37 5.28 -10.84 18.31
C THR A 37 4.15 -11.78 18.70
N ARG A 38 3.22 -11.99 17.76
CA ARG A 38 2.06 -12.88 17.92
C ARG A 38 1.93 -13.79 16.72
N LEU A 39 1.54 -15.03 17.00
CA LEU A 39 1.15 -16.00 16.00
C LEU A 39 -0.37 -16.08 15.99
N PHE A 40 -0.96 -15.97 14.81
CA PHE A 40 -2.39 -16.17 14.61
C PHE A 40 -2.61 -17.51 13.96
N HIS A 41 -3.67 -18.22 14.35
CA HIS A 41 -4.08 -19.45 13.68
C HIS A 41 -5.60 -19.63 13.65
N LEU A 42 -6.07 -20.38 12.65
CA LEU A 42 -7.46 -20.70 12.42
C LEU A 42 -7.55 -22.07 11.75
N ASP A 43 -8.51 -22.88 12.20
CA ASP A 43 -8.85 -24.15 11.57
C ASP A 43 -9.92 -23.91 10.49
N VAL A 44 -9.63 -24.31 9.25
CA VAL A 44 -10.49 -24.10 8.08
C VAL A 44 -10.64 -25.37 7.28
N ASN A 45 -11.74 -25.49 6.54
CA ASN A 45 -11.89 -26.59 5.59
C ASN A 45 -10.98 -26.39 4.37
N SER A 46 -10.23 -27.43 4.00
CA SER A 46 -9.30 -27.46 2.85
C SER A 46 -9.96 -27.12 1.53
N VAL A 47 -11.21 -27.54 1.35
CA VAL A 47 -11.95 -27.38 0.11
C VAL A 47 -13.43 -27.12 0.39
N ASN A 48 -14.04 -26.29 -0.44
CA ASN A 48 -15.49 -26.22 -0.58
C ASN A 48 -15.87 -26.56 -2.01
N CYS A 49 -15.99 -27.85 -2.33
CA CYS A 49 -16.52 -28.31 -3.61
C CYS A 49 -18.05 -28.26 -3.55
N GLY A 50 -18.71 -27.57 -4.47
CA GLY A 50 -20.17 -27.43 -4.45
C GLY A 50 -20.95 -28.73 -4.64
N GLU A 51 -20.26 -29.85 -4.92
CA GLU A 51 -20.85 -31.12 -5.32
C GLU A 51 -20.61 -32.28 -4.32
N ASN A 52 -20.03 -32.04 -3.13
CA ASN A 52 -19.68 -33.06 -2.13
C ASN A 52 -18.79 -34.22 -2.65
N ILE A 53 -18.04 -33.99 -3.74
CA ILE A 53 -17.17 -35.01 -4.35
C ILE A 53 -15.78 -35.03 -3.69
N CYS A 54 -15.32 -33.92 -3.12
CA CYS A 54 -14.00 -33.84 -2.49
C CYS A 54 -14.07 -34.21 -1.01
N GLU A 55 -13.07 -34.94 -0.53
CA GLU A 55 -12.86 -35.12 0.90
C GLU A 55 -12.49 -33.78 1.55
N VAL A 56 -13.22 -33.41 2.60
CA VAL A 56 -13.01 -32.15 3.32
C VAL A 56 -12.14 -32.43 4.53
N VAL A 57 -10.87 -32.10 4.42
CA VAL A 57 -9.89 -32.16 5.52
C VAL A 57 -9.83 -30.81 6.22
N VAL A 58 -9.75 -30.82 7.56
CA VAL A 58 -9.54 -29.59 8.35
C VAL A 58 -8.05 -29.23 8.34
N VAL A 59 -7.77 -27.98 8.00
CA VAL A 59 -6.41 -27.44 7.88
C VAL A 59 -6.25 -26.32 8.89
N ARG A 60 -5.25 -26.42 9.75
CA ARG A 60 -4.83 -25.31 10.60
C ARG A 60 -3.91 -24.40 9.81
N MET A 61 -4.27 -23.14 9.67
CA MET A 61 -3.45 -22.15 8.97
C MET A 61 -2.85 -21.17 9.97
N PHE A 62 -1.63 -20.68 9.68
CA PHE A 62 -0.88 -19.77 10.55
C PHE A 62 -0.51 -18.46 9.85
N TRP A 63 -0.57 -17.36 10.59
CA TRP A 63 -0.18 -16.02 10.15
C TRP A 63 0.64 -15.30 11.22
N ASP A 64 1.46 -14.35 10.79
CA ASP A 64 2.10 -13.39 11.69
C ASP A 64 1.17 -12.23 12.06
N GLU A 65 1.64 -11.33 12.93
CA GLU A 65 0.89 -10.16 13.40
C GLU A 65 0.50 -9.14 12.32
N LEU A 66 1.09 -9.21 11.12
CA LEU A 66 0.72 -8.37 9.98
C LEU A 66 -0.27 -9.07 9.05
N GLY A 67 -0.67 -10.30 9.38
CA GLY A 67 -1.52 -11.16 8.57
C GLY A 67 -0.78 -11.81 7.41
N ARG A 68 0.55 -11.95 7.47
CA ARG A 68 1.30 -12.69 6.45
C ARG A 68 1.22 -14.17 6.77
N TYR A 69 0.76 -14.95 5.80
CA TYR A 69 0.72 -16.41 5.89
C TYR A 69 2.12 -16.97 6.20
N ILE A 70 2.17 -17.98 7.08
CA ILE A 70 3.40 -18.65 7.53
C ILE A 70 3.42 -20.11 7.05
N SER A 71 2.38 -20.88 7.38
CA SER A 71 2.31 -22.31 7.11
C SER A 71 0.91 -22.87 7.31
N ILE A 72 0.72 -24.12 6.86
CA ILE A 72 -0.40 -24.97 7.25
C ILE A 72 0.06 -26.15 8.11
N ASP A 73 -0.86 -26.73 8.86
CA ASP A 73 -0.71 -27.97 9.62
C ASP A 73 -1.98 -28.81 9.51
N LEU A 74 -1.82 -30.12 9.58
CA LEU A 74 -2.89 -31.12 9.46
C LEU A 74 -2.90 -31.99 10.72
N GLU A 75 -4.07 -32.49 11.10
CA GLU A 75 -4.12 -33.46 12.20
C GLU A 75 -3.37 -34.74 11.85
N GLU A 76 -2.87 -35.44 12.87
CA GLU A 76 -2.11 -36.68 12.65
C GLU A 76 -2.99 -37.74 11.96
N GLY A 77 -2.61 -38.10 10.73
CA GLY A 77 -3.34 -39.07 9.92
C GLY A 77 -4.16 -38.45 8.79
N ASP A 78 -4.35 -37.13 8.79
CA ASP A 78 -5.03 -36.41 7.71
C ASP A 78 -4.09 -36.16 6.53
N GLU A 79 -4.61 -36.32 5.31
CA GLU A 79 -3.90 -36.04 4.07
C GLU A 79 -4.82 -35.33 3.08
N LEU A 80 -4.35 -34.24 2.46
CA LEU A 80 -5.08 -33.59 1.36
C LEU A 80 -5.16 -34.51 0.14
N GLU A 81 -6.25 -34.41 -0.61
CA GLU A 81 -6.48 -35.15 -1.83
C GLU A 81 -6.60 -34.25 -3.06
N LYS A 82 -6.13 -34.76 -4.20
CA LYS A 82 -6.38 -34.26 -5.55
C LYS A 82 -7.64 -34.93 -6.10
N LYS A 83 -7.99 -34.61 -7.35
CA LYS A 83 -9.04 -35.32 -8.10
C LYS A 83 -8.90 -36.84 -7.97
N GLU A 84 -10.04 -37.53 -7.99
CA GLU A 84 -10.13 -39.00 -7.95
C GLU A 84 -9.58 -39.64 -6.65
N GLY A 85 -9.50 -38.89 -5.55
CA GLY A 85 -9.05 -39.41 -4.24
C GLY A 85 -7.54 -39.65 -4.17
N ILE A 86 -6.76 -39.00 -5.04
CA ILE A 86 -5.31 -39.19 -5.08
C ILE A 86 -4.67 -38.28 -4.03
N ARG A 87 -4.08 -38.88 -2.99
CA ARG A 87 -3.35 -38.18 -1.92
C ARG A 87 -2.25 -37.25 -2.45
N PHE A 88 -2.05 -36.15 -1.74
CA PHE A 88 -0.95 -35.21 -1.97
C PHE A 88 0.39 -35.88 -1.71
N THR A 89 1.32 -35.70 -2.64
CA THR A 89 2.74 -36.03 -2.46
C THR A 89 3.46 -34.91 -1.72
N LYS A 90 4.73 -35.14 -1.31
CA LYS A 90 5.54 -34.09 -0.69
C LYS A 90 5.77 -32.91 -1.63
N GLU A 91 5.91 -33.18 -2.92
CA GLU A 91 6.04 -32.20 -3.97
C GLU A 91 4.76 -31.37 -4.14
N ASP A 92 3.59 -32.00 -3.99
CA ASP A 92 2.30 -31.30 -4.01
C ASP A 92 2.16 -30.33 -2.83
N TYR A 93 2.53 -30.75 -1.61
CA TYR A 93 2.54 -29.86 -0.45
C TYR A 93 3.52 -28.69 -0.61
N LYS A 94 4.72 -28.96 -1.12
CA LYS A 94 5.68 -27.89 -1.42
C LYS A 94 5.10 -26.90 -2.42
N LYS A 95 4.44 -27.40 -3.47
CA LYS A 95 3.80 -26.55 -4.48
C LYS A 95 2.64 -25.75 -3.90
N LEU A 96 1.83 -26.35 -3.03
CA LEU A 96 0.77 -25.66 -2.30
C LEU A 96 1.34 -24.50 -1.46
N GLU A 97 2.40 -24.74 -0.69
CA GLU A 97 3.07 -23.69 0.10
C GLU A 97 3.57 -22.53 -0.78
N GLU A 98 4.13 -22.81 -1.96
CA GLU A 98 4.52 -21.78 -2.92
C GLU A 98 3.33 -20.94 -3.40
N VAL A 99 2.19 -21.59 -3.68
CA VAL A 99 0.95 -20.92 -4.08
C VAL A 99 0.42 -20.03 -2.95
N LEU A 100 0.35 -20.55 -1.73
CA LEU A 100 -0.19 -19.80 -0.57
C LEU A 100 0.66 -18.57 -0.22
N HIS A 101 1.97 -18.62 -0.44
CA HIS A 101 2.87 -17.47 -0.27
C HIS A 101 2.76 -16.43 -1.40
N ASN A 102 2.20 -16.78 -2.56
CA ASN A 102 2.09 -15.87 -3.70
C ASN A 102 0.89 -14.92 -3.57
N LYS A 103 1.09 -13.76 -2.94
CA LYS A 103 0.09 -12.68 -2.81
C LYS A 103 -0.40 -12.10 -4.14
N ASN A 104 0.34 -12.30 -5.22
CA ASN A 104 0.03 -11.80 -6.56
C ASN A 104 -0.53 -12.89 -7.49
N SER A 105 -1.03 -13.99 -6.92
CA SER A 105 -1.63 -15.09 -7.67
C SER A 105 -2.82 -14.65 -8.52
N GLU A 106 -2.98 -15.29 -9.68
CA GLU A 106 -4.16 -15.20 -10.55
C GLU A 106 -5.45 -15.59 -9.80
N LEU A 107 -5.34 -16.48 -8.80
CA LEU A 107 -6.46 -16.91 -7.94
C LEU A 107 -7.18 -15.75 -7.27
N LYS A 108 -6.50 -14.61 -7.07
CA LYS A 108 -7.11 -13.39 -6.52
C LYS A 108 -8.31 -12.89 -7.32
N THR A 109 -8.26 -13.04 -8.63
CA THR A 109 -9.19 -12.41 -9.58
C THR A 109 -10.07 -13.41 -10.32
N VAL A 110 -9.76 -14.70 -10.25
CA VAL A 110 -10.57 -15.75 -10.86
C VAL A 110 -11.70 -16.12 -9.90
N PHE A 111 -12.91 -16.28 -10.43
CA PHE A 111 -14.04 -16.74 -9.63
C PHE A 111 -14.13 -18.26 -9.65
N LYS A 112 -14.64 -18.82 -8.55
CA LYS A 112 -15.04 -20.22 -8.40
C LYS A 112 -15.58 -20.81 -9.72
N ASP A 113 -16.61 -20.19 -10.29
CA ASP A 113 -17.32 -20.66 -11.48
C ASP A 113 -16.46 -20.70 -12.76
N ASP A 114 -15.38 -19.93 -12.79
CA ASP A 114 -14.44 -19.85 -13.91
C ASP A 114 -13.24 -20.80 -13.75
N LEU A 115 -13.02 -21.41 -12.57
CA LEU A 115 -11.83 -22.22 -12.29
C LEU A 115 -11.77 -23.53 -13.07
N VAL A 116 -12.93 -24.00 -13.55
CA VAL A 116 -13.09 -25.23 -14.32
C VAL A 116 -14.02 -24.97 -15.49
N THR A 117 -13.50 -24.98 -16.71
CA THR A 117 -14.31 -25.02 -17.92
C THR A 117 -14.41 -26.48 -18.40
N GLY A 118 -15.58 -27.08 -18.22
CA GLY A 118 -15.92 -28.42 -18.70
C GLY A 118 -17.37 -28.75 -18.38
N ASP A 119 -18.09 -29.36 -19.32
CA ASP A 119 -19.46 -29.81 -19.13
C ASP A 119 -19.50 -30.88 -18.02
N PHE A 120 -20.02 -30.52 -16.85
CA PHE A 120 -20.51 -31.49 -15.88
C PHE A 120 -21.76 -32.13 -16.48
N VAL A 121 -21.58 -33.22 -17.25
CA VAL A 121 -22.71 -34.07 -17.63
C VAL A 121 -23.26 -34.65 -16.33
N ALA A 122 -24.45 -34.18 -15.96
CA ALA A 122 -25.24 -34.72 -14.87
C ALA A 122 -25.20 -36.25 -14.92
N HIS A 123 -24.75 -36.88 -13.83
CA HIS A 123 -24.77 -38.34 -13.72
C HIS A 123 -26.22 -38.84 -13.79
N GLY A 124 -26.62 -39.21 -15.00
CA GLY A 124 -27.90 -39.79 -15.35
C GLY A 124 -27.83 -40.18 -16.82
N ASP A 125 -27.65 -41.47 -17.06
CA ASP A 125 -27.69 -42.19 -18.33
C ASP A 125 -26.42 -42.32 -19.18
N ILE A 126 -25.97 -43.59 -19.21
CA ILE A 126 -25.45 -44.35 -20.36
C ILE A 126 -24.00 -44.08 -20.80
N ASN A 127 -23.11 -44.99 -20.35
CA ASN A 127 -22.12 -45.73 -21.15
C ASN A 127 -21.57 -45.04 -22.41
N VAL A 128 -20.69 -44.03 -22.25
CA VAL A 128 -19.79 -43.55 -23.31
C VAL A 128 -18.43 -43.19 -22.70
N ASP A 129 -17.38 -43.88 -23.18
CA ASP A 129 -15.97 -43.71 -22.79
C ASP A 129 -15.35 -42.44 -23.42
N ALA A 130 -15.72 -41.27 -22.89
CA ALA A 130 -15.08 -39.99 -23.23
C ALA A 130 -15.37 -38.92 -22.15
N ILE A 131 -14.76 -39.06 -20.96
CA ILE A 131 -14.74 -37.98 -19.96
C ILE A 131 -13.52 -37.10 -20.28
N SER A 132 -13.75 -35.99 -20.97
CA SER A 132 -12.75 -34.93 -21.16
C SER A 132 -12.58 -34.18 -19.85
N GLY A 133 -11.38 -34.24 -19.26
CA GLY A 133 -11.07 -33.60 -17.98
C GLY A 133 -11.31 -32.09 -17.99
N ALA A 134 -11.91 -31.61 -16.91
CA ALA A 134 -11.96 -30.21 -16.50
C ALA A 134 -10.64 -29.48 -16.79
N THR A 135 -10.66 -28.52 -17.71
CA THR A 135 -9.48 -27.67 -17.97
C THR A 135 -9.55 -26.46 -17.05
N SER A 136 -8.51 -26.24 -16.24
CA SER A 136 -8.44 -25.05 -15.41
C SER A 136 -8.08 -23.83 -16.26
N THR A 137 -8.75 -22.71 -15.99
CA THR A 137 -8.44 -21.42 -16.63
C THR A 137 -7.24 -20.72 -16.01
N VAL A 138 -6.77 -21.20 -14.85
CA VAL A 138 -5.65 -20.67 -14.09
C VAL A 138 -4.36 -21.36 -14.53
N SER A 139 -3.26 -20.61 -14.59
CA SER A 139 -1.94 -21.15 -14.94
C SER A 139 -1.58 -22.36 -14.05
N PRO A 140 -1.06 -23.47 -14.61
CA PRO A 140 -0.62 -24.63 -13.82
C PRO A 140 0.44 -24.29 -12.74
N ASN A 141 1.11 -23.14 -12.87
CA ASN A 141 2.05 -22.67 -11.85
C ASN A 141 1.39 -22.10 -10.59
N GLU A 142 0.10 -21.81 -10.63
CA GLU A 142 -0.67 -21.21 -9.53
C GLU A 142 -1.51 -22.25 -8.77
N THR A 143 -1.43 -23.53 -9.15
CA THR A 143 -2.22 -24.61 -8.54
C THR A 143 -1.42 -25.91 -8.49
N VAL A 144 -1.73 -26.78 -7.53
CA VAL A 144 -1.39 -28.20 -7.63
C VAL A 144 -2.30 -28.86 -8.66
N GLU A 145 -1.72 -29.64 -9.58
CA GLU A 145 -2.48 -30.33 -10.62
C GLU A 145 -3.56 -31.22 -10.01
N GLY A 146 -4.81 -31.06 -10.44
CA GLY A 146 -5.94 -31.81 -9.91
C GLY A 146 -6.45 -31.34 -8.54
N ALA A 147 -5.93 -30.24 -7.98
CA ALA A 147 -6.39 -29.68 -6.70
C ALA A 147 -6.63 -28.17 -6.76
N VAL A 148 -7.15 -27.67 -7.89
CA VAL A 148 -7.46 -26.25 -8.09
C VAL A 148 -8.37 -25.68 -6.99
N TRP A 149 -9.40 -26.42 -6.57
CA TRP A 149 -10.35 -25.98 -5.54
C TRP A 149 -9.73 -25.85 -4.15
N THR A 150 -8.86 -26.79 -3.79
CA THR A 150 -8.10 -26.75 -2.54
C THR A 150 -7.14 -25.55 -2.55
N CYS A 151 -6.40 -25.37 -3.65
CA CYS A 151 -5.49 -24.22 -3.81
C CYS A 151 -6.25 -22.89 -3.73
N TYR A 152 -7.39 -22.78 -4.41
CA TYR A 152 -8.22 -21.58 -4.40
C TYR A 152 -8.77 -21.26 -3.00
N THR A 153 -9.37 -22.25 -2.34
CA THR A 153 -9.93 -22.10 -0.99
C THR A 153 -8.87 -21.64 0.00
N LEU A 154 -7.76 -22.38 0.08
CA LEU A 154 -6.69 -22.09 1.02
C LEU A 154 -5.96 -20.79 0.67
N TRP A 155 -5.80 -20.44 -0.60
CA TRP A 155 -5.18 -19.17 -0.99
C TRP A 155 -5.99 -17.97 -0.52
N HIS A 156 -7.33 -18.02 -0.67
CA HIS A 156 -8.20 -16.96 -0.18
C HIS A 156 -8.26 -16.90 1.34
N TRP A 157 -8.06 -18.03 2.04
CA TRP A 157 -7.82 -17.97 3.48
C TRP A 157 -6.46 -17.33 3.77
N ALA A 158 -5.38 -17.76 3.14
CA ALA A 158 -4.04 -17.21 3.39
C ALA A 158 -3.96 -15.68 3.14
N ASN A 159 -4.63 -15.18 2.10
CA ASN A 159 -4.39 -13.84 1.56
C ASN A 159 -5.63 -12.93 1.47
N GLY A 160 -6.81 -13.42 1.87
CA GLY A 160 -8.09 -12.71 1.78
C GLY A 160 -8.40 -11.80 2.97
N GLU A 161 -9.67 -11.68 3.32
CA GLU A 161 -10.13 -10.73 4.34
C GLU A 161 -9.54 -10.98 5.73
N ILE A 162 -9.15 -12.22 6.08
CA ILE A 162 -8.51 -12.54 7.37
C ILE A 162 -7.29 -11.65 7.63
N VAL A 163 -6.52 -11.29 6.60
CA VAL A 163 -5.34 -10.43 6.72
C VAL A 163 -5.72 -9.07 7.29
N SER A 164 -6.85 -8.50 6.84
CA SER A 164 -7.36 -7.24 7.38
C SER A 164 -7.83 -7.36 8.83
N LYS A 165 -8.47 -8.48 9.20
CA LYS A 165 -8.90 -8.75 10.57
C LYS A 165 -7.73 -8.90 11.53
N ILE A 166 -6.69 -9.62 11.12
CA ILE A 166 -5.45 -9.73 11.90
C ILE A 166 -4.85 -8.34 12.12
N ARG A 167 -4.71 -7.54 11.06
CA ARG A 167 -4.17 -6.17 11.18
C ARG A 167 -5.01 -5.28 12.09
N GLU A 168 -6.34 -5.37 12.04
CA GLU A 168 -7.26 -4.66 12.93
C GLU A 168 -7.06 -5.07 14.39
N ILE A 169 -7.01 -6.38 14.67
CA ILE A 169 -6.75 -6.91 16.02
C ILE A 169 -5.39 -6.43 16.54
N THR A 170 -4.33 -6.60 15.73
CA THR A 170 -2.98 -6.15 16.08
C THR A 170 -2.95 -4.65 16.35
N THR A 171 -3.62 -3.85 15.51
CA THR A 171 -3.71 -2.39 15.71
C THR A 171 -4.40 -2.07 17.03
N ASN A 172 -5.54 -2.70 17.31
CA ASN A 172 -6.32 -2.41 18.51
C ASN A 172 -5.58 -2.73 19.81
N GLU A 173 -4.79 -3.80 19.83
CA GLU A 173 -4.07 -4.22 21.02
C GLU A 173 -2.75 -3.50 21.27
N LEU A 174 -2.12 -2.96 20.22
CA LEU A 174 -0.87 -2.23 20.36
C LEU A 174 -1.11 -0.80 20.86
N SER A 175 -0.31 -0.40 21.84
CA SER A 175 -0.21 0.99 22.25
C SER A 175 0.55 1.82 21.22
N VAL A 176 0.32 3.15 21.22
CA VAL A 176 1.10 4.11 20.42
C VAL A 176 2.61 3.97 20.66
N ALA A 177 3.02 3.70 21.90
CA ALA A 177 4.43 3.48 22.24
C ALA A 177 5.00 2.23 21.56
N GLN A 178 4.29 1.10 21.61
CA GLN A 178 4.73 -0.13 20.93
C GLN A 178 4.80 0.02 19.41
N LEU A 179 3.80 0.68 18.80
CA LEU A 179 3.81 0.98 17.37
C LEU A 179 5.05 1.81 16.98
N ARG A 180 5.40 2.81 17.78
CA ARG A 180 6.58 3.65 17.54
C ARG A 180 7.90 2.93 17.80
N GLU A 181 8.01 2.17 18.88
CA GLU A 181 9.31 1.70 19.40
C GLU A 181 9.71 0.33 18.85
N ALA A 182 8.75 -0.50 18.45
CA ALA A 182 9.00 -1.85 17.94
C ALA A 182 8.63 -2.01 16.45
N TYR A 183 7.53 -1.40 15.99
CA TYR A 183 7.04 -1.62 14.61
C TYR A 183 7.63 -0.58 13.64
N LEU A 184 7.60 0.70 14.00
CA LEU A 184 8.10 1.78 13.16
C LEU A 184 9.62 1.76 12.98
N THR A 185 10.34 1.17 13.93
CA THR A 185 11.81 1.00 13.94
C THR A 185 12.26 -0.35 13.39
N ASN A 186 11.34 -1.25 13.03
CA ASN A 186 11.65 -2.56 12.50
C ASN A 186 12.41 -2.45 11.17
N ASN A 187 13.33 -3.37 10.87
CA ASN A 187 14.07 -3.37 9.60
C ASN A 187 13.19 -3.71 8.40
N ASP A 188 12.09 -4.43 8.62
CA ASP A 188 11.10 -4.76 7.60
C ASP A 188 10.19 -3.55 7.30
N ALA A 189 10.17 -3.13 6.04
CA ALA A 189 9.37 -2.01 5.57
C ALA A 189 7.87 -2.21 5.78
N ASP A 190 7.37 -3.46 5.78
CA ASP A 190 5.95 -3.75 6.00
C ASP A 190 5.53 -3.47 7.44
N TYR A 191 6.42 -3.68 8.42
CA TYR A 191 6.19 -3.28 9.81
C TYR A 191 6.14 -1.77 9.95
N LYS A 192 7.03 -1.04 9.26
CA LYS A 192 7.02 0.44 9.27
C LYS A 192 5.73 0.99 8.66
N VAL A 193 5.31 0.44 7.52
CA VAL A 193 4.06 0.81 6.84
C VAL A 193 2.87 0.54 7.75
N PHE A 194 2.79 -0.66 8.33
CA PHE A 194 1.75 -1.00 9.31
C PHE A 194 1.73 -0.03 10.50
N ALA A 195 2.90 0.29 11.07
CA ALA A 195 2.99 1.21 12.20
C ALA A 195 2.43 2.59 11.87
N ILE A 196 2.75 3.13 10.69
CA ILE A 196 2.27 4.45 10.26
C ILE A 196 0.75 4.42 10.05
N GLU A 197 0.22 3.36 9.42
CA GLU A 197 -1.24 3.18 9.23
C GLU A 197 -1.97 3.07 10.56
N ALA A 198 -1.46 2.26 11.49
CA ALA A 198 -2.02 2.10 12.83
C ALA A 198 -1.96 3.40 13.65
N LEU A 199 -0.87 4.18 13.55
CA LEU A 199 -0.76 5.49 14.19
C LEU A 199 -1.72 6.52 13.57
N LEU A 200 -1.95 6.45 12.26
CA LEU A 200 -2.96 7.26 11.57
C LEU A 200 -4.37 6.94 12.08
N GLU A 201 -4.73 5.66 12.13
CA GLU A 201 -6.03 5.19 12.60
C GLU A 201 -6.31 5.62 14.05
N LYS A 202 -5.30 5.48 14.92
CA LYS A 202 -5.36 5.93 16.31
C LYS A 202 -5.30 7.45 16.48
N LYS A 203 -5.17 8.22 15.39
CA LYS A 203 -5.03 9.69 15.39
C LYS A 203 -3.87 10.17 16.28
N ALA A 204 -2.79 9.40 16.34
CA ALA A 204 -1.64 9.69 17.17
C ALA A 204 -0.75 10.75 16.50
N TYR A 205 -1.10 12.04 16.68
CA TYR A 205 -0.40 13.21 16.12
C TYR A 205 0.47 13.97 17.13
N ASP A 206 0.82 13.35 18.25
CA ASP A 206 1.73 13.99 19.21
C ASP A 206 3.11 14.21 18.59
N SER A 207 3.85 15.16 19.14
CA SER A 207 5.16 15.57 18.59
C SER A 207 6.17 14.43 18.47
N VAL A 208 6.07 13.39 19.32
CA VAL A 208 7.00 12.27 19.32
C VAL A 208 6.68 11.32 18.18
N ALA A 209 5.41 10.94 18.02
CA ALA A 209 4.95 10.13 16.89
C ALA A 209 5.22 10.84 15.55
N PHE A 210 4.85 12.13 15.46
CA PHE A 210 5.02 12.92 14.24
C PHE A 210 6.49 13.01 13.83
N LYS A 211 7.40 13.26 14.78
CA LYS A 211 8.84 13.29 14.53
C LYS A 211 9.37 11.93 14.04
N ALA A 212 9.03 10.84 14.73
CA ALA A 212 9.50 9.51 14.39
C ALA A 212 9.06 9.08 12.97
N ILE A 213 7.81 9.36 12.60
CA ILE A 213 7.28 9.04 11.27
C ILE A 213 8.05 9.79 10.18
N LYS A 214 8.30 11.09 10.38
CA LYS A 214 9.05 11.91 9.40
C LYS A 214 10.48 11.38 9.20
N GLU A 215 11.17 11.02 10.27
CA GLU A 215 12.53 10.46 10.22
C GLU A 215 12.56 9.12 9.45
N GLN A 216 11.58 8.24 9.70
CA GLN A 216 11.47 6.98 8.96
C GLN A 216 11.07 7.19 7.50
N ALA A 217 10.25 8.19 7.17
CA ALA A 217 9.83 8.47 5.81
C ALA A 217 11.00 8.90 4.91
N VAL A 218 11.92 9.67 5.45
CA VAL A 218 13.11 10.15 4.72
C VAL A 218 14.09 9.02 4.48
N THR A 219 14.39 8.24 5.53
CA THR A 219 15.41 7.16 5.50
C THR A 219 14.90 5.86 4.90
N GLY A 220 13.58 5.64 4.95
CA GLY A 220 12.92 4.48 4.38
C GLY A 220 12.80 4.51 2.87
N ASP A 221 12.33 3.38 2.34
CA ASP A 221 12.01 3.25 0.93
C ASP A 221 10.81 4.14 0.53
N TYR A 222 10.49 4.14 -0.76
CA TYR A 222 9.41 4.95 -1.29
C TYR A 222 8.01 4.52 -0.78
N LYS A 223 7.83 3.25 -0.39
CA LYS A 223 6.56 2.74 0.15
C LYS A 223 6.32 3.34 1.53
N VAL A 224 7.32 3.28 2.41
CA VAL A 224 7.28 3.90 3.75
C VAL A 224 7.04 5.41 3.63
N PHE A 225 7.75 6.07 2.72
CA PHE A 225 7.56 7.49 2.45
C PHE A 225 6.12 7.82 2.03
N LYS A 226 5.54 7.05 1.10
CA LYS A 226 4.17 7.30 0.60
C LYS A 226 3.15 7.13 1.73
N THR A 227 3.29 6.12 2.57
CA THR A 227 2.40 5.92 3.73
C THR A 227 2.55 7.06 4.75
N ALA A 228 3.78 7.51 5.02
CA ALA A 228 4.02 8.67 5.90
C ALA A 228 3.44 9.96 5.34
N LEU A 229 3.50 10.16 4.02
CA LEU A 229 2.90 11.33 3.36
C LEU A 229 1.38 11.37 3.59
N VAL A 230 0.69 10.22 3.46
CA VAL A 230 -0.76 10.12 3.78
C VAL A 230 -1.03 10.48 5.24
N TYR A 231 -0.19 10.03 6.17
CA TYR A 231 -0.29 10.42 7.58
C TYR A 231 -0.13 11.94 7.76
N VAL A 232 0.85 12.56 7.09
CA VAL A 232 1.06 14.03 7.12
C VAL A 232 -0.13 14.78 6.51
N GLU A 233 -0.71 14.28 5.41
CA GLU A 233 -1.89 14.85 4.75
C GLU A 233 -3.13 14.90 5.66
N ASN A 234 -3.24 13.97 6.60
CA ASN A 234 -4.35 13.92 7.56
C ASN A 234 -4.11 14.76 8.82
N ALA A 235 -2.91 15.32 8.99
CA ALA A 235 -2.58 16.17 10.14
C ALA A 235 -3.26 17.55 10.08
N SER A 236 -3.18 18.30 11.18
CA SER A 236 -3.61 19.72 11.24
C SER A 236 -2.86 20.56 10.21
N LYS A 237 -3.39 21.72 9.80
CA LYS A 237 -2.73 22.60 8.81
C LYS A 237 -1.27 22.91 9.17
N ASN A 238 -0.99 23.21 10.44
CA ASN A 238 0.36 23.53 10.88
C ASN A 238 1.28 22.31 10.80
N ASN A 239 0.83 21.15 11.31
CA ASN A 239 1.62 19.92 11.24
C ASN A 239 1.80 19.44 9.80
N TYR A 240 0.80 19.61 8.93
CA TYR A 240 0.90 19.30 7.51
C TYR A 240 2.06 20.07 6.86
N TYR A 241 2.10 21.41 7.01
CA TYR A 241 3.16 22.20 6.39
C TYR A 241 4.54 21.98 7.03
N ASP A 242 4.61 21.73 8.35
CA ASP A 242 5.85 21.31 9.01
C ASP A 242 6.34 19.94 8.48
N GLY A 243 5.43 18.99 8.33
CA GLY A 243 5.73 17.66 7.82
C GLY A 243 6.16 17.69 6.37
N ILE A 244 5.39 18.34 5.51
CA ILE A 244 5.71 18.51 4.09
C ILE A 244 7.04 19.21 3.91
N LYS A 245 7.34 20.27 4.67
CA LYS A 245 8.66 20.92 4.60
C LYS A 245 9.77 19.93 4.93
N TYR A 246 9.69 19.24 6.06
CA TYR A 246 10.72 18.29 6.46
C TYR A 246 10.91 17.18 5.41
N LEU A 247 9.82 16.59 4.90
CA LEU A 247 9.86 15.53 3.90
C LEU A 247 10.42 16.01 2.56
N PHE A 248 10.12 17.26 2.17
CA PHE A 248 10.64 17.87 0.95
C PHE A 248 12.13 18.18 1.07
N ASP A 249 12.56 18.87 2.14
CA ASP A 249 13.95 19.29 2.34
C ASP A 249 14.93 18.11 2.41
N ASN A 250 14.48 16.99 2.98
CA ASN A 250 15.30 15.79 3.17
C ASN A 250 15.02 14.70 2.13
N GLY A 251 14.08 14.92 1.22
CA GLY A 251 13.69 13.96 0.20
C GLY A 251 14.59 13.98 -1.03
N ASP A 252 14.77 12.81 -1.65
CA ASP A 252 15.25 12.74 -3.03
C ASP A 252 14.23 13.37 -4.01
N PHE A 253 14.62 13.50 -5.28
CA PHE A 253 13.77 14.08 -6.32
C PHE A 253 12.37 13.44 -6.39
N LYS A 254 12.28 12.11 -6.29
CA LYS A 254 10.99 11.40 -6.39
C LYS A 254 10.10 11.73 -5.19
N LYS A 255 10.68 11.81 -3.98
CA LYS A 255 10.00 12.21 -2.74
C LYS A 255 9.55 13.68 -2.80
N ARG A 256 10.38 14.59 -3.30
CA ARG A 256 10.03 16.01 -3.48
C ARG A 256 8.88 16.23 -4.46
N VAL A 257 8.89 15.52 -5.60
CA VAL A 257 7.77 15.53 -6.55
C VAL A 257 6.48 15.04 -5.89
N ALA A 258 6.54 14.00 -5.06
CA ALA A 258 5.38 13.52 -4.31
C ALA A 258 4.86 14.55 -3.29
N CYS A 259 5.73 15.25 -2.56
CA CYS A 259 5.34 16.37 -1.69
C CYS A 259 4.64 17.50 -2.49
N LEU A 260 5.18 17.89 -3.65
CA LEU A 260 4.55 18.91 -4.50
C LEU A 260 3.17 18.46 -5.03
N ASN A 261 3.04 17.19 -5.39
CA ASN A 261 1.74 16.62 -5.76
C ASN A 261 0.74 16.68 -4.59
N SER A 262 1.18 16.39 -3.37
CA SER A 262 0.38 16.51 -2.15
C SER A 262 -0.10 17.96 -1.94
N ILE A 263 0.80 18.95 -2.02
CA ILE A 263 0.43 20.37 -1.90
C ILE A 263 -0.56 20.80 -2.99
N SER A 264 -0.39 20.27 -4.20
CA SER A 264 -1.24 20.57 -5.35
C SER A 264 -2.68 20.01 -5.20
N GLN A 265 -2.84 18.88 -4.52
CA GLN A 265 -4.10 18.13 -4.43
C GLN A 265 -4.85 18.33 -3.10
N THR A 266 -4.14 18.66 -2.03
CA THR A 266 -4.75 18.81 -0.70
C THR A 266 -5.41 20.18 -0.52
N ASN A 267 -6.56 20.20 0.17
CA ASN A 267 -7.26 21.43 0.52
C ASN A 267 -6.89 21.93 1.93
N LYS A 268 -5.59 22.11 2.20
CA LYS A 268 -5.09 22.66 3.49
C LYS A 268 -5.02 24.19 3.50
N GLY A 269 -5.36 24.83 2.39
CA GLY A 269 -5.28 26.28 2.16
C GLY A 269 -3.84 26.80 2.13
N GLU A 270 -3.65 28.02 1.66
CA GLU A 270 -2.32 28.64 1.51
C GLU A 270 -1.56 28.70 2.86
N ASN A 271 -0.24 28.51 2.80
CA ASN A 271 0.69 28.86 3.86
C ASN A 271 1.79 29.77 3.31
N THR A 272 1.59 31.08 3.49
CA THR A 272 2.49 32.14 3.01
C THR A 272 3.94 31.93 3.46
N ALA A 273 4.16 31.49 4.71
CA ALA A 273 5.50 31.26 5.24
C ALA A 273 6.21 30.10 4.51
N TYR A 274 5.50 29.00 4.31
CA TYR A 274 6.01 27.86 3.55
C TYR A 274 6.23 28.20 2.07
N TYR A 275 5.30 28.90 1.42
CA TYR A 275 5.45 29.29 0.01
C TYR A 275 6.58 30.29 -0.20
N ASN A 276 6.80 31.22 0.74
CA ASN A 276 7.98 32.07 0.73
C ASN A 276 9.28 31.28 0.95
N THR A 277 9.23 30.17 1.67
CA THR A 277 10.39 29.27 1.83
C THR A 277 10.70 28.57 0.52
N LEU A 278 9.71 27.94 -0.11
CA LEU A 278 9.85 27.34 -1.45
C LEU A 278 10.34 28.34 -2.50
N SER A 279 9.88 29.60 -2.43
CA SER A 279 10.30 30.65 -3.35
C SER A 279 11.81 30.88 -3.30
N ARG A 280 12.40 30.90 -2.10
CA ARG A 280 13.85 31.11 -1.90
C ARG A 280 14.71 29.93 -2.33
N GLU A 281 14.09 28.76 -2.47
CA GLU A 281 14.79 27.52 -2.84
C GLU A 281 14.71 27.23 -4.35
N LEU A 282 13.94 28.02 -5.12
CA LEU A 282 13.68 27.82 -6.55
C LEU A 282 14.95 27.67 -7.40
N SER A 283 16.03 28.38 -7.07
CA SER A 283 17.29 28.30 -7.83
C SER A 283 17.98 26.93 -7.72
N GLY A 284 17.67 26.16 -6.68
CA GLY A 284 18.20 24.81 -6.47
C GLY A 284 17.35 23.70 -7.09
N PHE A 285 16.20 24.04 -7.68
CA PHE A 285 15.24 23.08 -8.20
C PHE A 285 15.50 22.72 -9.66
N THR A 286 15.12 21.49 -10.03
CA THR A 286 15.03 21.08 -11.44
C THR A 286 13.90 21.84 -12.15
N TYR A 287 13.92 21.86 -13.49
CA TYR A 287 12.83 22.46 -14.27
C TYR A 287 11.45 21.91 -13.88
N GLN A 288 11.33 20.59 -13.66
CA GLN A 288 10.08 19.97 -13.27
C GLN A 288 9.57 20.50 -11.92
N GLU A 289 10.44 20.61 -10.92
CA GLU A 289 10.09 21.15 -9.60
C GLU A 289 9.71 22.62 -9.68
N VAL A 290 10.44 23.44 -10.45
CA VAL A 290 10.09 24.85 -10.71
C VAL A 290 8.70 24.95 -11.35
N GLU A 291 8.42 24.15 -12.38
CA GLU A 291 7.10 24.13 -13.03
C GLU A 291 5.99 23.79 -12.03
N MET A 292 6.18 22.74 -11.23
CA MET A 292 5.20 22.31 -10.24
C MET A 292 4.95 23.37 -9.17
N VAL A 293 6.01 23.97 -8.60
CA VAL A 293 5.89 25.03 -7.59
C VAL A 293 5.16 26.25 -8.15
N LEU A 294 5.53 26.71 -9.34
CA LEU A 294 4.90 27.88 -9.94
C LEU A 294 3.46 27.61 -10.39
N SER A 295 3.15 26.39 -10.81
CA SER A 295 1.77 25.95 -11.05
C SER A 295 0.93 25.94 -9.77
N ILE A 296 1.50 25.49 -8.64
CA ILE A 296 0.85 25.55 -7.31
C ILE A 296 0.57 27.00 -6.94
N PHE A 297 1.56 27.90 -7.09
CA PHE A 297 1.38 29.32 -6.77
C PHE A 297 0.33 29.97 -7.65
N GLN A 298 0.30 29.68 -8.97
CA GLN A 298 -0.74 30.18 -9.87
C GLN A 298 -2.13 29.72 -9.47
N ARG A 299 -2.31 28.42 -9.17
CA ARG A 299 -3.61 27.88 -8.75
C ARG A 299 -4.12 28.50 -7.45
N ASN A 300 -3.20 28.78 -6.53
CA ASN A 300 -3.52 29.40 -5.24
C ASN A 300 -3.54 30.94 -5.29
N ASN A 301 -3.36 31.56 -6.46
CA ASN A 301 -3.18 33.01 -6.61
C ASN A 301 -2.12 33.60 -5.67
N PHE A 302 -1.09 32.82 -5.36
CA PHE A 302 -0.03 33.22 -4.45
C PHE A 302 0.96 34.15 -5.13
N ILE A 303 1.11 35.35 -4.56
CA ILE A 303 2.10 36.34 -4.97
C ILE A 303 2.66 36.98 -3.70
N SER A 304 3.98 37.13 -3.62
CA SER A 304 4.64 37.83 -2.54
C SER A 304 5.86 38.61 -3.06
N PRO A 305 6.32 39.65 -2.35
CA PRO A 305 7.56 40.34 -2.70
C PRO A 305 8.76 39.38 -2.81
N VAL A 306 8.85 38.39 -1.90
CA VAL A 306 9.88 37.34 -1.91
C VAL A 306 9.83 36.55 -3.22
N LEU A 307 8.65 36.03 -3.59
CA LEU A 307 8.51 35.30 -4.85
C LEU A 307 8.92 36.13 -6.06
N LEU A 308 8.51 37.39 -6.12
CA LEU A 308 8.82 38.27 -7.25
C LEU A 308 10.31 38.62 -7.35
N GLU A 309 11.01 38.71 -6.21
CA GLU A 309 12.47 38.90 -6.17
C GLU A 309 13.20 37.65 -6.68
N GLU A 310 12.88 36.48 -6.13
CA GLU A 310 13.49 35.20 -6.50
C GLU A 310 13.26 34.86 -7.99
N LEU A 311 12.05 35.11 -8.51
CA LEU A 311 11.75 34.90 -9.93
C LEU A 311 12.53 35.84 -10.86
N VAL A 312 12.85 37.05 -10.41
CA VAL A 312 13.66 37.99 -11.20
C VAL A 312 15.10 37.54 -11.26
N ASP A 313 15.61 36.95 -10.19
CA ASP A 313 16.95 36.36 -10.17
C ASP A 313 17.00 35.08 -11.03
N LEU A 314 15.93 34.28 -11.07
CA LEU A 314 15.81 33.14 -11.98
C LEU A 314 15.85 33.52 -13.48
N LEU A 315 15.59 34.77 -13.85
CA LEU A 315 15.77 35.23 -15.24
C LEU A 315 17.24 35.14 -15.70
N THR A 316 18.18 35.03 -14.76
CA THR A 316 19.60 34.84 -15.06
C THR A 316 20.07 33.39 -14.95
N SER A 317 19.16 32.43 -14.73
CA SER A 317 19.50 31.00 -14.69
C SER A 317 20.18 30.54 -15.98
N ASP A 318 21.16 29.65 -15.84
CA ASP A 318 21.84 29.00 -16.96
C ASP A 318 20.89 28.06 -17.72
N ASP A 319 19.89 27.49 -17.03
CA ASP A 319 18.81 26.75 -17.65
C ASP A 319 17.78 27.71 -18.26
N PHE A 320 17.78 27.78 -19.59
CA PHE A 320 16.85 28.62 -20.33
C PHE A 320 15.38 28.26 -20.10
N LEU A 321 15.03 26.99 -19.87
CA LEU A 321 13.65 26.59 -19.63
C LEU A 321 13.16 27.12 -18.29
N ILE A 322 14.00 27.07 -17.24
CA ILE A 322 13.72 27.68 -15.93
C ILE A 322 13.56 29.20 -16.08
N ALA A 323 14.52 29.86 -16.73
CA ALA A 323 14.47 31.31 -16.93
C ALA A 323 13.23 31.74 -17.74
N ARG A 324 12.86 30.96 -18.77
CA ARG A 324 11.65 31.18 -19.57
C ARG A 324 10.39 31.00 -18.74
N ARG A 325 10.33 29.96 -17.88
CA ARG A 325 9.17 29.71 -17.03
C ARG A 325 8.97 30.82 -16.00
N ALA A 326 10.05 31.32 -15.40
CA ALA A 326 10.04 32.49 -14.52
C ALA A 326 9.55 33.75 -15.25
N TYR A 327 10.06 34.00 -16.47
CA TYR A 327 9.62 35.11 -17.32
C TYR A 327 8.10 35.08 -17.58
N TRP A 328 7.54 33.92 -17.94
CA TRP A 328 6.11 33.82 -18.21
C TRP A 328 5.28 34.05 -16.95
N PHE A 329 5.68 33.49 -15.81
CA PHE A 329 5.01 33.75 -14.53
C PHE A 329 4.97 35.25 -14.23
N LEU A 330 6.14 35.92 -14.26
CA LEU A 330 6.25 37.35 -13.97
C LEU A 330 5.45 38.23 -14.95
N SER A 331 5.39 37.83 -16.23
CA SER A 331 4.65 38.57 -17.27
C SER A 331 3.15 38.58 -17.01
N TYR A 332 2.59 37.53 -16.41
CA TYR A 332 1.19 37.50 -15.99
C TYR A 332 0.92 38.39 -14.75
N GLN A 333 1.96 38.70 -13.96
CA GLN A 333 1.85 39.49 -12.73
C GLN A 333 2.32 40.94 -12.90
N GLU A 334 2.26 41.51 -14.11
CA GLU A 334 2.84 42.82 -14.41
C GLU A 334 2.36 43.96 -13.48
N LYS A 335 1.14 43.87 -12.94
CA LYS A 335 0.59 44.87 -12.01
C LYS A 335 1.32 44.88 -10.66
N GLU A 336 1.81 43.74 -10.20
CA GLU A 336 2.46 43.56 -8.90
C GLU A 336 3.96 43.92 -8.92
N LEU A 337 4.53 44.13 -10.11
CA LEU A 337 5.96 44.36 -10.27
C LEU A 337 6.38 45.80 -10.04
N THR A 338 7.52 45.97 -9.35
CA THR A 338 8.21 47.26 -9.25
C THR A 338 8.78 47.70 -10.61
N ARG A 339 9.10 49.00 -10.74
CA ARG A 339 9.75 49.55 -11.95
C ARG A 339 11.07 48.84 -12.28
N LYS A 340 11.85 48.47 -11.26
CA LYS A 340 13.13 47.75 -11.42
C LYS A 340 12.91 46.36 -12.02
N GLN A 341 11.95 45.60 -11.47
CA GLN A 341 11.63 44.25 -11.94
C GLN A 341 11.08 44.27 -13.37
N LYS A 342 10.19 45.23 -13.71
CA LYS A 342 9.71 45.45 -15.10
C LYS A 342 10.86 45.69 -16.08
N LYS A 343 11.90 46.43 -15.66
CA LYS A 343 13.10 46.65 -16.49
C LYS A 343 13.88 45.36 -16.72
N SER A 344 14.02 44.50 -15.70
CA SER A 344 14.67 43.19 -15.83
C SER A 344 13.94 42.29 -16.83
N ILE A 345 12.61 42.21 -16.75
CA ILE A 345 11.78 41.43 -17.69
C ILE A 345 11.91 41.94 -19.11
N LYS A 346 11.85 43.26 -19.32
CA LYS A 346 12.06 43.87 -20.65
C LYS A 346 13.45 43.54 -21.22
N LYS A 347 14.50 43.56 -20.39
CA LYS A 347 15.85 43.17 -20.78
C LYS A 347 15.91 41.70 -21.19
N PHE A 348 15.30 40.81 -20.41
CA PHE A 348 15.21 39.38 -20.72
C PHE A 348 14.48 39.14 -22.05
N LYS A 349 13.29 39.75 -22.23
CA LYS A 349 12.50 39.68 -23.47
C LYS A 349 13.29 40.11 -24.69
N LYS A 350 14.05 41.22 -24.59
CA LYS A 350 14.91 41.70 -25.68
C LYS A 350 16.01 40.68 -26.01
N LYS A 351 16.68 40.13 -25.00
CA LYS A 351 17.78 39.18 -25.16
C LYS A 351 17.32 37.86 -25.82
N TYR A 352 16.15 37.35 -25.45
CA TYR A 352 15.68 36.03 -25.88
C TYR A 352 14.44 36.06 -26.79
N SER A 353 14.19 37.18 -27.48
CA SER A 353 12.98 37.41 -28.30
C SER A 353 12.66 36.31 -29.31
N GLN A 354 13.67 35.63 -29.87
CA GLN A 354 13.48 34.55 -30.86
C GLN A 354 13.16 33.18 -30.23
N ARG A 355 13.29 33.03 -28.91
CA ARG A 355 13.15 31.75 -28.18
C ARG A 355 11.99 31.77 -27.17
N LEU A 356 11.35 32.92 -27.02
CA LEU A 356 10.28 33.17 -26.05
C LEU A 356 8.91 32.81 -26.59
#